data_AF-A0A6V7XJW0-F1
#
_entry.id   AF-A0A6V7XJW0-F1
#
_cell.length_a   1.000
_cell.length_b   1.000
_cell.length_c   1.000
_cell.angle_alpha   90.00
_cell.angle_beta   90.00
_cell.angle_gamma   90.00
#
_symmetry.space_group_name_H-M   'P 1'
#
loop_
_entity.id
_entity.type
_entity.pdbx_description
1 polymer ?
#
loop_
_entity_poly.entity_id
_entity_poly.type
_entity_poly.pdbx_seq_one_letter_code
_entity_poly.pdbx_strand_id
1 'polypeptide(L)' 'MKFWLSSKKEDRHCYNCGIEQAKKWFHHSEPGQYLCQSCYDRERNRKKKIKF' A
#
# COMPACT_ATOMS: atom_id res chain seq x y z
N MET A 1 -33.84 3.20 -10.43
CA MET A 1 -32.42 3.27 -10.87
C MET A 1 -31.57 2.69 -9.74
N LYS A 2 -30.84 1.59 -9.98
CA LYS A 2 -30.05 0.94 -8.93
C LYS A 2 -28.73 1.70 -8.75
N PHE A 3 -28.71 2.64 -7.81
CA PHE A 3 -27.46 3.25 -7.35
C PHE A 3 -26.75 2.25 -6.45
N TRP A 4 -25.94 1.39 -7.07
CA TRP A 4 -24.88 0.70 -6.36
C TRP A 4 -23.92 1.79 -5.87
N LEU A 5 -24.09 2.23 -4.63
CA LEU A 5 -23.07 2.97 -3.90
C LEU A 5 -21.87 2.03 -3.78
N SER A 6 -21.04 2.01 -4.82
CA SER A 6 -19.72 1.41 -4.81
C SER A 6 -18.99 2.10 -3.68
N SER A 7 -18.86 1.38 -2.57
CA SER A 7 -18.21 1.82 -1.34
C SER A 7 -17.01 2.69 -1.68
N LYS A 8 -16.98 3.92 -1.18
CA LYS A 8 -15.80 4.79 -1.22
C LYS A 8 -14.62 3.95 -0.75
N LYS A 9 -13.82 3.44 -1.69
CA LYS A 9 -12.48 2.97 -1.40
C LYS A 9 -11.76 4.25 -0.99
N GLU A 10 -11.41 4.39 0.28
CA GLU A 10 -10.44 5.40 0.70
C GLU A 10 -9.33 5.42 -0.36
N ASP A 11 -9.04 6.59 -0.93
CA ASP A 11 -8.07 6.84 -2.00
C ASP A 11 -6.62 6.56 -1.55
N ARG A 12 -6.41 5.35 -1.01
CA ARG A 12 -5.11 4.83 -0.63
C ARG A 12 -4.43 4.39 -1.91
N HIS A 13 -3.32 5.05 -2.20
CA HIS A 13 -2.39 4.66 -3.25
C HIS A 13 -1.08 4.21 -2.62
N CYS A 14 -0.37 3.31 -3.30
CA CYS A 14 0.94 2.89 -2.84
C CYS A 14 1.95 4.00 -3.10
N TYR A 15 2.62 4.48 -2.06
CA TYR A 15 3.68 5.48 -2.16
C TYR A 15 4.79 5.08 -3.16
N ASN A 16 5.12 3.79 -3.23
CA ASN A 16 6.22 3.29 -4.07
C ASN A 16 5.83 2.99 -5.53
N CYS A 17 4.59 2.61 -5.81
CA CYS A 17 4.20 2.17 -7.17
C CYS A 17 2.89 2.78 -7.69
N GLY A 18 2.22 3.61 -6.91
CA GLY A 18 1.00 4.31 -7.29
C GLY A 18 -0.25 3.43 -7.45
N ILE A 19 -0.18 2.11 -7.23
CA ILE A 19 -1.37 1.26 -7.34
C ILE A 19 -2.44 1.72 -6.35
N GLU A 20 -3.69 1.84 -6.80
CA GLU A 20 -4.84 2.23 -5.96
C GLU A 20 -5.66 1.01 -5.51
N GLN A 21 -5.38 -0.14 -6.11
CA GLN A 21 -6.08 -1.40 -5.87
C GLN A 21 -5.13 -2.46 -5.34
N ALA A 22 -4.84 -2.41 -4.03
CA ALA A 22 -4.07 -3.43 -3.35
C ALA A 22 -4.98 -4.35 -2.53
N LYS A 23 -4.60 -5.64 -2.41
CA LYS A 23 -5.28 -6.60 -1.53
C LYS A 23 -5.10 -6.26 -0.05
N LYS A 24 -3.94 -5.69 0.32
CA LYS A 24 -3.57 -5.27 1.66
C LYS A 24 -2.72 -4.00 1.60
N TRP A 25 -2.93 -3.14 2.58
CA TRP A 25 -2.23 -1.88 2.78
C TRP A 25 -1.41 -1.94 4.06
N PHE A 26 -0.18 -1.44 4.00
CA PHE A 26 0.74 -1.33 5.13
C PHE A 26 1.14 0.13 5.30
N HIS A 27 1.42 0.55 6.52
CA HIS A 27 1.94 1.90 6.76
C HIS A 27 3.40 1.97 6.28
N HIS A 28 3.72 3.04 5.56
CA HIS A 28 5.12 3.42 5.31
C HIS A 28 5.71 4.04 6.58
N SER A 29 7.03 4.21 6.63
CA SER A 29 7.68 4.95 7.72
C SER A 29 7.28 6.42 7.76
N GLU A 30 6.89 6.98 6.61
CA GLU A 30 6.35 8.34 6.51
C GLU A 30 4.88 8.37 6.94
N PRO A 31 4.48 9.31 7.81
CA PRO A 31 3.10 9.42 8.27
C PRO A 31 2.15 9.73 7.11
N GLY A 32 0.99 9.06 7.10
CA GLY A 32 -0.03 9.22 6.05
C GLY A 32 0.31 8.54 4.72
N GLN A 33 1.47 7.90 4.59
CA GLN A 33 1.85 7.15 3.40
C GLN A 33 1.56 5.66 3.57
N TYR A 34 1.04 5.04 2.50
CA TYR A 34 0.69 3.62 2.48
C TYR A 34 1.51 2.87 1.43
N LEU A 35 1.80 1.62 1.72
CA LEU A 35 2.42 0.68 0.80
C LEU A 35 1.46 -0.47 0.49
N CYS A 36 1.44 -0.89 -0.77
CA CYS A 36 0.86 -2.18 -1.11
C CYS A 36 1.73 -3.31 -0.54
N GLN A 37 1.13 -4.49 -0.36
CA GLN A 37 1.80 -5.68 0.15
C GLN A 37 3.14 -5.97 -0.55
N SER A 38 3.16 -5.95 -1.89
CA SER A 38 4.37 -6.24 -2.66
C SER A 38 5.50 -5.25 -2.39
N CYS A 39 5.19 -3.97 -2.25
CA CYS A 39 6.17 -2.93 -1.94
C CYS A 39 6.68 -3.06 -0.50
N TYR A 40 5.78 -3.33 0.46
CA TYR A 40 6.16 -3.57 1.84
C TYR A 40 7.11 -4.77 1.98
N ASP A 41 6.80 -5.90 1.34
CA ASP A 41 7.64 -7.10 1.37
C ASP A 41 9.01 -6.84 0.72
N ARG A 42 9.05 -6.10 -0.39
CA ARG A 42 10.30 -5.71 -1.05
C ARG A 42 11.18 -4.86 -0.13
N GLU A 43 10.60 -3.88 0.55
CA GLU A 43 11.33 -3.02 1.48
C GLU A 43 11.83 -3.80 2.70
N ARG A 44 10.98 -4.65 3.29
CA ARG A 44 11.35 -5.53 4.39
C ARG A 44 12.54 -6.43 4.03
N ASN A 45 12.54 -7.00 2.82
CA ASN A 45 13.63 -7.85 2.35
C ASN A 45 14.92 -7.07 2.07
N ARG A 46 14.82 -5.82 1.58
CA ARG A 46 15.99 -4.93 1.46
C ARG A 46 16.63 -4.64 2.82
N LYS A 47 15.81 -4.29 3.83
CA LYS A 47 16.28 -4.03 5.20
C LYS A 47 16.96 -5.26 5.84
N LYS A 48 16.50 -6.48 5.52
CA LYS A 48 17.14 -7.73 5.99
C LYS A 48 18.52 -7.97 5.37
N LYS A 49 18.73 -7.62 4.09
CA LYS A 49 20.03 -7.78 3.43
C LYS A 49 21.12 -6.83 3.94
N ILE A 50 20.74 -5.73 4.58
CA ILE A 50 21.68 -4.71 5.10
C ILE A 50 22.17 -5.07 6.53
N LYS A 51 21.59 -6.07 7.18
CA LYS A 51 21.97 -6.50 8.55
C LYS A 51 23.03 -7.62 8.61
N PHE A 52 23.76 -7.85 7.52
CA PHE A 52 24.92 -8.75 7.51
C PHE A 52 26.17 -8.00 7.94
#